data_AF-A0A529UIN1-F1
#
_entry.id   AF-A0A529UIN1-F1
#
_cell.length_a   1.000
_cell.length_b   1.000
_cell.length_c   1.000
_cell.angle_alpha   90.00
_cell.angle_beta   90.00
_cell.angle_gamma   90.00
#
_symmetry.space_group_name_H-M   'P 1'
#
loop_
_entity.id
_entity.type
_entity.pdbx_description
1 polymer ?
#
loop_
_entity_poly.entity_id
_entity_poly.type
_entity_poly.pdbx_seq_one_letter_code
_entity_poly.pdbx_strand_id
1 'polypeptide(L)'
;MSNTKSRRLTDAEEAEIQRQIAADPEDGEATDEQLAQAKPFAEALPELFESIRRSRGRPALEKPKQVISIRLDQDVVRKFKATGKGWQARINEVLKNAKVR
;
A
#
# COMPACT_ATOMS: atom_id res chain seq x y z
N MET A 1 -11.81 8.98 2.47
CA MET A 1 -10.38 8.92 2.11
C MET A 1 -10.24 9.58 0.76
N SER A 2 -9.94 10.88 0.74
CA SER A 2 -9.82 11.66 -0.49
C SER A 2 -8.51 11.28 -1.17
N ASN A 3 -8.61 10.75 -2.39
CA ASN A 3 -7.47 10.40 -3.20
C ASN A 3 -6.95 11.68 -3.89
N THR A 4 -6.18 12.48 -3.16
CA THR A 4 -5.52 13.65 -3.75
C THR A 4 -4.38 13.16 -4.63
N LYS A 5 -4.65 12.97 -5.92
CA LYS A 5 -3.57 12.81 -6.90
C LYS A 5 -2.77 14.12 -6.88
N SER A 6 -1.49 14.06 -6.50
CA SER A 6 -0.62 15.23 -6.54
C SER A 6 -0.61 15.82 -7.96
N ARG A 7 -0.75 17.15 -8.06
CA ARG A 7 -0.70 17.87 -9.33
C ARG A 7 0.70 17.71 -9.92
N ARG A 8 0.80 17.43 -11.23
CA ARG A 8 2.09 17.45 -11.93
C ARG A 8 2.64 18.87 -12.00
N LEU A 9 3.91 19.04 -11.65
CA LEU A 9 4.66 20.28 -11.81
C LEU A 9 4.87 20.60 -13.29
N THR A 10 4.85 21.89 -13.64
CA THR A 10 5.31 22.37 -14.93
C THR A 10 6.83 22.55 -14.94
N ASP A 11 7.45 22.53 -16.12
CA ASP A 11 8.91 22.68 -16.26
C ASP A 11 9.42 24.01 -15.67
N ALA A 12 8.61 25.09 -15.76
CA ALA A 12 8.95 26.38 -15.18
C ALA A 12 8.93 26.37 -13.64
N GLU A 13 7.98 25.64 -13.04
CA GLU A 13 7.91 25.47 -11.58
C GLU A 13 9.07 24.60 -11.07
N GLU A 14 9.39 23.52 -11.78
CA GLU A 14 10.54 22.66 -11.47
C GLU A 14 11.86 23.44 -11.55
N ALA A 15 12.04 24.25 -12.59
CA ALA A 15 13.23 25.09 -12.75
C ALA A 15 13.37 26.15 -11.64
N GLU A 16 12.25 26.68 -11.14
CA GLU A 16 12.26 27.60 -10.00
C GLU A 16 12.63 26.90 -8.69
N ILE A 17 12.09 25.70 -8.44
CA ILE A 17 12.45 24.89 -7.27
C ILE A 17 13.96 24.58 -7.27
N GLN A 18 14.51 24.18 -8.42
CA GLN A 18 15.94 23.89 -8.53
C GLN A 18 16.82 25.14 -8.31
N ARG A 19 16.39 26.33 -8.75
CA ARG A 19 17.08 27.59 -8.45
C ARG A 19 17.08 27.89 -6.96
N GLN A 20 15.96 27.64 -6.27
CA GLN A 20 15.85 27.88 -4.83
C GLN A 20 16.74 26.92 -4.03
N ILE A 21 16.73 25.63 -4.38
CA ILE A 21 17.66 24.61 -3.81
C ILE A 21 19.11 25.05 -4.00
N ALA A 22 19.50 25.43 -5.22
CA ALA A 22 20.88 25.82 -5.52
C ALA A 22 21.34 27.12 -4.83
N ALA A 23 20.42 27.99 -4.44
CA ALA A 23 20.72 29.25 -3.76
C ALA A 23 20.76 29.10 -2.23
N ASP A 24 20.30 27.97 -1.67
CA ASP A 24 20.30 27.72 -0.23
C ASP A 24 21.69 27.23 0.23
N PRO A 25 22.42 28.00 1.05
CA PRO A 25 23.75 27.62 1.52
C PRO A 25 23.72 26.44 2.51
N GLU A 26 22.56 26.09 3.07
CA GLU A 26 22.40 24.96 4.00
C GLU A 26 21.93 23.67 3.30
N ASP A 27 21.55 23.75 2.02
CA ASP A 27 21.10 22.61 1.21
C ASP A 27 22.24 22.03 0.36
N GLY A 28 23.31 21.63 1.06
CA GLY A 28 24.50 21.01 0.47
C GLY A 28 24.43 19.48 0.45
N GLU A 29 25.13 18.85 -0.49
CA GLU A 29 25.34 17.40 -0.46
C GLU A 29 26.14 17.00 0.79
N ALA A 30 25.79 15.87 1.39
CA ALA A 30 26.51 15.34 2.55
C ALA A 30 27.96 15.00 2.18
N THR A 31 28.92 15.43 3.00
CA THR A 31 30.33 15.07 2.81
C THR A 31 30.60 13.62 3.18
N ASP A 32 31.70 13.05 2.69
CA ASP A 32 32.09 11.67 3.01
C ASP A 32 32.26 11.45 4.52
N GLU A 33 32.78 12.45 5.24
CA GLU A 33 32.93 12.39 6.71
C GLU A 33 31.59 12.42 7.44
N GLN A 34 30.61 13.16 6.91
CA GLN A 34 29.24 13.19 7.46
C GLN A 34 28.53 11.86 7.20
N LEU A 35 28.72 11.28 6.00
CA LEU A 35 28.14 9.99 5.65
C LEU A 35 28.76 8.85 6.46
N ALA A 36 30.07 8.90 6.73
CA ALA A 36 30.75 7.93 7.58
C ALA A 36 30.22 7.92 9.03
N GLN A 37 29.62 9.02 9.48
CA GLN A 37 29.00 9.14 10.81
C GLN A 37 27.51 8.78 10.81
N ALA A 38 26.92 8.47 9.66
CA ALA A 38 25.51 8.13 9.56
C ALA A 38 25.20 6.85 10.35
N LYS A 39 24.06 6.87 11.05
CA LYS A 39 23.58 5.74 11.84
C LYS A 39 22.38 5.09 11.15
N PRO A 40 22.19 3.77 11.30
CA PRO A 40 20.95 3.12 10.88
C PRO A 40 19.73 3.82 11.51
N PHE A 41 18.64 3.95 10.75
CA PHE A 41 17.42 4.63 11.20
C PHE A 41 16.88 4.10 12.55
N ALA A 42 16.98 2.78 12.77
CA ALA A 42 16.58 2.14 14.02
C ALA A 42 17.39 2.60 15.23
N GLU A 43 18.66 2.98 15.03
CA GLU A 43 19.54 3.48 16.10
C GLU A 43 19.41 5.00 16.28
N ALA A 44 19.22 5.73 15.17
CA ALA A 44 19.06 7.18 15.20
C ALA A 44 17.72 7.60 15.85
N LEU A 45 16.64 6.84 15.60
CA LEU A 45 15.28 7.17 16.04
C LEU A 45 14.56 5.91 16.57
N PRO A 46 14.98 5.37 17.73
CA PRO A 46 14.50 4.07 18.22
C PRO A 46 13.00 4.04 18.54
N GLU A 47 12.46 5.10 19.16
CA GLU A 47 11.03 5.16 19.49
C GLU A 47 10.15 5.21 18.24
N LEU A 48 10.55 5.99 17.24
CA LEU A 48 9.84 6.09 15.98
C LEU A 48 9.90 4.77 15.22
N PHE A 49 11.08 4.14 15.16
CA PHE A 49 11.25 2.83 14.54
C PHE A 49 10.32 1.78 15.16
N GLU A 50 10.24 1.72 16.49
CA GLU A 50 9.34 0.79 17.19
C GLU A 50 7.86 1.09 16.92
N SER A 51 7.47 2.37 16.87
CA SER A 51 6.09 2.75 16.58
C SER A 51 5.66 2.33 15.17
N ILE A 52 6.54 2.47 14.18
CA ILE A 52 6.26 2.12 12.77
C ILE A 52 6.36 0.60 12.57
N ARG A 53 7.31 -0.08 13.22
CA ARG A 53 7.48 -1.54 13.14
C ARG A 53 6.20 -2.29 13.54
N ARG A 54 5.47 -1.79 14.53
CA ARG A 54 4.16 -2.34 14.96
C ARG A 54 3.05 -2.19 13.92
N SER A 55 3.19 -1.26 12.98
CA SER A 55 2.16 -0.91 11.99
C SER A 55 2.27 -1.67 10.67
N ARG A 56 3.08 -2.73 10.57
CA ARG A 56 3.18 -3.56 9.35
C ARG A 56 1.86 -4.28 9.05
N GLY A 57 0.95 -3.57 8.38
CA GLY A 57 -0.26 -4.09 7.76
C GLY A 57 -1.41 -4.42 8.70
N ARG A 58 -2.53 -4.83 8.10
CA ARG A 58 -3.64 -5.44 8.82
C ARG A 58 -3.11 -6.70 9.52
N PRO A 59 -3.43 -6.93 10.81
CA PRO A 59 -3.09 -8.17 11.50
C PRO A 59 -3.45 -9.39 10.65
N ALA A 60 -2.57 -10.38 10.61
CA ALA A 60 -2.85 -11.63 9.92
C ALA A 60 -4.15 -12.23 10.48
N LEU A 61 -5.11 -12.53 9.60
CA LEU A 61 -6.31 -13.25 10.00
C LEU A 61 -5.92 -14.69 10.33
N GLU A 62 -6.43 -15.25 11.43
CA GLU A 62 -6.18 -16.65 11.80
C GLU A 62 -6.62 -17.63 10.69
N LYS A 63 -7.69 -17.29 9.97
CA LYS A 63 -8.27 -18.11 8.89
C LYS A 63 -8.53 -17.23 7.66
N PRO A 64 -7.51 -16.93 6.84
CA PRO A 64 -7.70 -16.14 5.64
C PRO A 64 -8.50 -16.93 4.59
N LYS A 65 -9.26 -16.22 3.75
CA LYS A 65 -9.90 -16.83 2.58
C LYS A 65 -8.80 -17.31 1.63
N GLN A 66 -8.88 -18.56 1.19
CA GLN A 66 -7.95 -19.11 0.21
C GLN A 66 -8.41 -18.73 -1.20
N VAL A 67 -7.50 -18.20 -2.02
CA VAL A 67 -7.75 -17.96 -3.44
C VAL A 67 -7.42 -19.24 -4.19
N ILE A 68 -8.46 -19.93 -4.66
CA ILE A 68 -8.32 -21.14 -5.47
C ILE A 68 -8.93 -20.93 -6.86
N SER A 69 -8.42 -21.66 -7.86
CA SER A 69 -9.00 -21.70 -9.19
C SER A 69 -10.00 -22.86 -9.26
N ILE A 70 -11.28 -22.55 -9.38
CA ILE A 70 -12.36 -23.52 -9.59
C ILE A 70 -13.14 -23.16 -10.85
N ARG A 71 -13.59 -24.18 -11.58
CA ARG A 71 -14.51 -24.00 -12.71
C ARG A 71 -15.93 -24.14 -12.19
N LEU A 72 -16.75 -23.14 -12.46
CA LEU A 72 -18.17 -23.11 -12.13
C LEU A 72 -18.96 -23.02 -13.44
N ASP A 73 -20.18 -23.54 -13.42
CA ASP A 73 -21.12 -23.41 -14.53
C ASP A 73 -21.33 -21.92 -14.90
N GLN A 74 -21.44 -21.64 -16.21
CA GLN A 74 -21.59 -20.28 -16.73
C GLN A 74 -22.86 -19.59 -16.21
N ASP A 75 -23.96 -20.32 -16.07
CA ASP A 75 -25.24 -19.80 -15.58
C ASP A 75 -25.14 -19.40 -14.11
N VAL A 76 -24.39 -20.18 -13.31
CA VAL A 76 -24.11 -19.86 -11.90
C VAL A 76 -23.34 -18.54 -11.83
N VAL A 77 -22.25 -18.40 -12.57
CA VAL A 77 -21.43 -17.17 -12.56
C VAL A 77 -22.25 -15.97 -13.02
N ARG A 78 -23.04 -16.11 -14.09
CA ARG A 78 -23.92 -15.05 -14.60
C ARG A 78 -24.93 -14.61 -13.54
N LYS A 79 -25.62 -15.56 -12.90
CA LYS A 79 -26.64 -15.30 -11.88
C LYS A 79 -26.06 -14.55 -10.68
N PHE A 80 -24.88 -14.94 -10.19
CA PHE A 80 -24.24 -14.22 -9.09
C PHE A 80 -23.73 -12.84 -9.52
N LYS A 81 -23.06 -12.71 -10.67
CA LYS A 81 -22.59 -11.40 -11.16
C LYS A 81 -23.72 -10.37 -11.31
N ALA A 82 -24.91 -10.80 -11.73
CA ALA A 82 -26.09 -9.94 -11.83
C ALA A 82 -26.53 -9.33 -10.48
N THR A 83 -26.12 -9.91 -9.34
CA THR A 83 -26.36 -9.33 -8.02
C THR A 83 -25.50 -8.09 -7.71
N GLY A 84 -24.54 -7.74 -8.58
CA GLY A 84 -23.70 -6.56 -8.43
C GLY A 84 -22.56 -6.73 -7.41
N LYS A 85 -22.13 -5.61 -6.83
CA LYS A 85 -21.00 -5.56 -5.88
C LYS A 85 -21.21 -6.56 -4.74
N GLY A 86 -20.20 -7.40 -4.48
CA GLY A 86 -20.25 -8.43 -3.44
C GLY A 86 -20.73 -9.81 -3.91
N TRP A 87 -20.96 -10.03 -5.21
CA TRP A 87 -21.37 -11.34 -5.72
C TRP A 87 -20.42 -12.50 -5.34
N GLN A 88 -19.11 -12.25 -5.28
CA GLN A 88 -18.12 -13.25 -4.84
C GLN A 88 -18.30 -13.64 -3.36
N ALA A 89 -18.71 -12.70 -2.51
CA ALA A 89 -19.02 -13.01 -1.12
C ALA A 89 -20.32 -13.83 -1.03
N ARG A 90 -21.34 -13.49 -1.84
CA ARG A 90 -22.60 -14.23 -1.89
C ARG A 90 -22.41 -15.68 -2.35
N ILE A 91 -21.61 -15.94 -3.39
CA ILE A 91 -21.35 -17.31 -3.82
C ILE A 91 -20.55 -18.10 -2.77
N ASN A 92 -19.62 -17.47 -2.06
CA ASN A 92 -18.91 -18.08 -0.94
C ASN A 92 -19.86 -18.53 0.19
N GLU A 93 -20.84 -17.71 0.58
CA GLU A 93 -21.81 -18.09 1.62
C GLU A 93 -22.72 -19.23 1.18
N VAL A 94 -23.07 -19.33 -0.11
CA VAL A 94 -23.79 -20.49 -0.63
C VAL A 94 -22.94 -21.76 -0.54
N LEU A 95 -21.67 -21.69 -0.94
CA LEU A 95 -20.75 -22.83 -0.87
C LEU A 95 -20.50 -23.30 0.57
N LYS A 96 -20.42 -22.38 1.54
CA LYS A 96 -20.30 -22.72 2.97
C LYS A 96 -21.49 -23.51 3.52
N ASN A 97 -22.69 -23.21 3.04
CA ASN A 97 -23.93 -23.87 3.48
C ASN A 97 -24.22 -25.17 2.72
N ALA A 98 -23.41 -25.50 1.70
CA ALA A 98 -23.57 -26.73 0.94
C ALA A 98 -23.19 -27.94 1.82
N LYS A 99 -24.04 -28.96 1.82
CA LYS A 99 -23.74 -30.23 2.49
C LYS A 99 -22.80 -31.04 1.59
N VAL A 100 -21.57 -31.24 2.05
CA VAL A 100 -20.67 -32.25 1.47
C VAL A 100 -20.96 -33.55 2.21
N ARG A 101 -21.32 -34.61 1.47
CA ARG A 101 -21.52 -35.96 2.01
C ARG A 101 -20.20 -36.70 2.11
#